data_AF-A0AAD5QWQ6-F1
#
_entry.id   AF-A0AAD5QWQ6-F1
#
_cell.length_a   1.000
_cell.length_b   1.000
_cell.length_c   1.000
_cell.angle_alpha   90.00
_cell.angle_beta   90.00
_cell.angle_gamma   90.00
#
_symmetry.space_group_name_H-M   'P 1'
#
loop_
_entity.id
_entity.type
_entity.pdbx_description
1 polymer ?
#
loop_
_entity_poly.entity_id
_entity_poly.type
_entity_poly.pdbx_seq_one_letter_code
_entity_poly.pdbx_strand_id
1 'polypeptide(L)'
;MKLENIVHAGTAWLGKLLFNDSHSWDAELRRCGHRTNDQWRICHHFSRGAQRFVPSFPLYFVVPAEFVQHDLDRMAEHWQNGRFPVWVWSFHTGVSLLRSSKFDNNWESSQLNDKLLRCIAVHTGNSPCMIYVNDEITPAKIAVCYERLRRACSVDSYDRFASRDKDWLTRIHNSGWLQLVHYCFSMTGDTLNWLVDRDRSVIISETDGFDLSAVVSSLVQICCDRYFRKLEGLDALIAKEWIALGHPFAERLLGIPNGSNETLIAPTFLLFLDCVAQLIRLYPMQFSYTQFALIALWDLSLTGIVPAFSATCVGDQISSRRCGGPFPLERFFHESYTRLFSSITNAGAVAVQRSSGIALTYDVIRPPRTLADIMLWNECYLRWIPSANVTRGGHVLVDMAIKEKLEIVCPESKTLLSRFGVTNFDPEKVSSAYPYSEADLTHRGYFSGNDNIDTLSISSMSLSTSSQIVDDKAKHRGSIPVLGGISERGPRVMLLRGNATPTSASSFRLLEFRDDQSEQN
;
A
#
# COMPACT_ATOMS: atom_id res chain seq x y z
N MET A 1 15.69 -12.38 8.45
CA MET A 1 14.69 -13.41 8.04
C MET A 1 15.39 -14.76 7.92
N LYS A 2 14.69 -15.89 8.12
CA LYS A 2 15.18 -17.24 7.80
C LYS A 2 14.63 -17.67 6.43
N LEU A 3 15.49 -18.05 5.48
CA LEU A 3 15.05 -18.61 4.19
C LEU A 3 14.35 -19.97 4.34
N GLU A 4 14.66 -20.71 5.41
CA GLU A 4 14.17 -22.07 5.67
C GLU A 4 12.63 -22.15 5.64
N ASN A 5 11.93 -21.14 6.17
CA ASN A 5 10.47 -21.06 6.18
C ASN A 5 9.84 -20.91 4.79
N ILE A 6 10.61 -20.52 3.76
CA ILE A 6 10.13 -20.33 2.39
C ILE A 6 10.08 -21.69 1.64
N VAL A 7 10.86 -22.68 2.08
CA VAL A 7 11.13 -23.92 1.33
C VAL A 7 10.31 -25.12 1.82
N HIS A 8 9.93 -25.19 3.09
CA HIS A 8 9.27 -26.38 3.67
C HIS A 8 7.74 -26.42 3.56
N ALA A 9 7.10 -25.35 3.06
CA ALA A 9 5.68 -25.36 2.69
C ALA A 9 5.50 -25.86 1.24
N GLY A 10 5.50 -27.18 1.06
CA GLY A 10 5.55 -27.82 -0.27
C GLY A 10 4.32 -27.60 -1.16
N THR A 11 4.57 -27.27 -2.44
CA THR A 11 3.77 -27.44 -3.68
C THR A 11 2.29 -27.01 -3.74
N ALA A 12 1.47 -27.15 -2.70
CA ALA A 12 0.09 -26.68 -2.66
C ALA A 12 -0.05 -25.15 -2.56
N TRP A 13 1.06 -24.44 -2.27
CA TRP A 13 1.08 -23.02 -1.93
C TRP A 13 1.46 -22.10 -3.10
N LEU A 14 1.38 -22.58 -4.34
CA LEU A 14 1.24 -21.73 -5.52
C LEU A 14 -0.16 -21.11 -5.51
N GLY A 15 -0.30 -20.09 -4.65
CA GLY A 15 -1.59 -19.55 -4.23
C GLY A 15 -2.47 -19.15 -5.42
N LYS A 16 -3.72 -19.60 -5.37
CA LYS A 16 -4.78 -19.20 -6.31
C LYS A 16 -4.85 -17.67 -6.32
N LEU A 17 -4.51 -17.05 -7.45
CA LEU A 17 -4.55 -15.60 -7.62
C LEU A 17 -5.99 -15.12 -7.42
N LEU A 18 -6.25 -14.50 -6.26
CA LEU A 18 -7.54 -13.88 -5.93
C LEU A 18 -7.95 -12.91 -7.04
N PHE A 19 -9.24 -12.93 -7.39
CA PHE A 19 -9.81 -12.16 -8.50
C PHE A 19 -9.23 -12.45 -9.90
N ASN A 20 -8.43 -13.50 -10.06
CA ASN A 20 -8.05 -14.06 -11.36
C ASN A 20 -8.85 -15.34 -11.71
N ASP A 21 -9.96 -15.58 -11.00
CA ASP A 21 -10.85 -16.71 -11.22
C ASP A 21 -12.32 -16.33 -10.95
N SER A 22 -13.26 -16.99 -11.63
CA SER A 22 -14.70 -16.69 -11.54
C SER A 22 -15.25 -16.77 -10.11
N HIS A 23 -14.85 -17.76 -9.31
CA HIS A 23 -15.38 -17.94 -7.95
C HIS A 23 -14.99 -16.77 -7.02
N SER A 24 -13.83 -16.13 -7.22
CA SER A 24 -13.46 -14.95 -6.44
C SER A 24 -14.41 -13.77 -6.69
N TRP A 25 -14.78 -13.52 -7.95
CA TRP A 25 -15.73 -12.47 -8.32
C TRP A 25 -17.17 -12.81 -7.92
N ASP A 26 -17.59 -14.06 -8.09
CA ASP A 26 -18.89 -14.60 -7.69
C ASP A 26 -19.10 -14.51 -6.17
N ALA A 27 -18.04 -14.69 -5.37
CA ALA A 27 -18.08 -14.51 -3.92
C ALA A 27 -18.21 -13.02 -3.52
N GLU A 28 -17.44 -12.12 -4.14
CA GLU A 28 -17.51 -10.67 -3.87
C GLU A 28 -18.84 -10.06 -4.34
N LEU A 29 -19.40 -10.49 -5.48
CA LEU A 29 -20.74 -10.11 -5.92
C LEU A 29 -21.80 -10.49 -4.88
N ARG A 30 -21.81 -11.74 -4.39
CA ARG A 30 -22.72 -12.17 -3.31
C ARG A 30 -22.52 -11.38 -2.02
N ARG A 31 -21.27 -11.07 -1.66
CA ARG A 31 -20.95 -10.25 -0.47
C ARG A 31 -21.52 -8.83 -0.58
N CYS A 32 -21.53 -8.27 -1.79
CA CYS A 32 -22.15 -6.99 -2.12
C CYS A 32 -23.68 -7.09 -2.38
N GLY A 33 -24.31 -8.23 -2.12
CA GLY A 33 -25.77 -8.45 -2.24
C GLY A 33 -26.27 -8.90 -3.62
N HIS A 34 -25.39 -9.03 -4.62
CA HIS A 34 -25.76 -9.34 -6.00
C HIS A 34 -25.86 -10.85 -6.29
N ARG A 35 -26.65 -11.18 -7.32
CA ARG A 35 -26.69 -12.50 -7.95
C ARG A 35 -26.01 -12.45 -9.31
N THR A 36 -25.12 -13.42 -9.55
CA THR A 36 -24.39 -13.56 -10.81
C THR A 36 -25.35 -13.85 -11.97
N ASN A 37 -25.18 -13.13 -13.08
CA ASN A 37 -26.02 -13.09 -14.28
C ASN A 37 -27.45 -12.53 -14.09
N ASP A 38 -27.68 -11.80 -12.99
CA ASP A 38 -28.89 -10.97 -12.80
C ASP A 38 -28.62 -9.56 -13.39
N GLN A 39 -28.05 -8.65 -12.61
CA GLN A 39 -27.52 -7.36 -13.12
C GLN A 39 -26.11 -7.48 -13.71
N TRP A 40 -25.27 -8.37 -13.15
CA TRP A 40 -23.81 -8.40 -13.39
C TRP A 40 -23.35 -9.75 -13.95
N ARG A 41 -22.60 -9.72 -15.07
CA ARG A 41 -22.02 -10.90 -15.72
C ARG A 41 -20.52 -10.96 -15.46
N ILE A 42 -20.06 -12.11 -14.97
CA ILE A 42 -18.63 -12.42 -14.87
C ILE A 42 -18.15 -12.80 -16.27
N CYS A 43 -17.21 -12.03 -16.80
CA CYS A 43 -16.58 -12.24 -18.09
C CYS A 43 -15.31 -13.07 -17.96
N HIS A 44 -14.90 -13.68 -19.06
CA HIS A 44 -13.60 -14.33 -19.22
C HIS A 44 -12.80 -13.60 -20.30
N HIS A 45 -11.51 -13.40 -20.07
CA HIS A 45 -10.67 -12.48 -20.82
C HIS A 45 -10.17 -13.01 -22.18
N PHE A 46 -10.29 -14.32 -22.45
CA PHE A 46 -9.99 -14.90 -23.75
C PHE A 46 -11.28 -15.04 -24.58
N SER A 47 -11.43 -14.23 -25.63
CA SER A 47 -12.66 -14.10 -26.44
C SER A 47 -12.76 -15.11 -27.58
N ARG A 48 -11.68 -15.28 -28.36
CA ARG A 48 -11.39 -16.38 -29.31
C ARG A 48 -9.87 -16.45 -29.51
N GLY A 49 -9.34 -17.62 -29.90
CA GLY A 49 -7.93 -17.74 -30.35
C GLY A 49 -6.84 -17.53 -29.28
N ALA A 50 -7.15 -17.60 -27.99
CA ALA A 50 -6.20 -17.57 -26.87
C ALA A 50 -5.33 -16.30 -26.72
N GLN A 51 -5.72 -15.16 -27.31
CA GLN A 51 -5.12 -13.85 -27.02
C GLN A 51 -5.96 -13.02 -26.03
N ARG A 52 -5.29 -12.18 -25.23
CA ARG A 52 -5.89 -11.23 -24.29
C ARG A 52 -6.16 -9.90 -25.01
N PHE A 53 -7.37 -9.38 -24.92
CA PHE A 53 -7.73 -8.12 -25.59
C PHE A 53 -7.49 -6.85 -24.74
N VAL A 54 -7.33 -6.98 -23.41
CA VAL A 54 -6.89 -5.89 -22.52
C VAL A 54 -5.72 -6.40 -21.65
N PRO A 55 -4.46 -6.36 -22.10
CA PRO A 55 -3.35 -7.12 -21.49
C PRO A 55 -3.22 -7.01 -19.96
N SER A 56 -3.48 -5.82 -19.42
CA SER A 56 -3.41 -5.48 -18.00
C SER A 56 -4.55 -6.00 -17.11
N PHE A 57 -5.66 -6.48 -17.69
CA PHE A 57 -6.80 -7.01 -16.94
C PHE A 57 -6.57 -8.46 -16.41
N PRO A 58 -7.30 -8.84 -15.33
CA PRO A 58 -7.31 -10.21 -14.84
C PRO A 58 -8.04 -11.16 -15.80
N LEU A 59 -7.86 -12.47 -15.65
CA LEU A 59 -8.51 -13.47 -16.51
C LEU A 59 -10.05 -13.47 -16.42
N TYR A 60 -10.59 -12.96 -15.32
CA TYR A 60 -12.01 -12.77 -15.08
C TYR A 60 -12.24 -11.38 -14.51
N PHE A 61 -13.32 -10.73 -14.90
CA PHE A 61 -13.74 -9.39 -14.47
C PHE A 61 -15.26 -9.25 -14.63
N VAL A 62 -15.86 -8.18 -14.12
CA VAL A 62 -17.33 -8.04 -14.04
C VAL A 62 -17.83 -6.81 -14.80
N VAL A 63 -18.89 -7.00 -15.59
CA VAL A 63 -19.57 -5.97 -16.41
C VAL A 63 -21.10 -6.16 -16.32
N PRO A 64 -21.94 -5.20 -16.76
CA PRO A 64 -23.39 -5.39 -16.76
C PRO A 64 -23.81 -6.52 -17.71
N ALA A 65 -24.87 -7.25 -17.36
CA ALA A 65 -25.24 -8.49 -18.04
C ALA A 65 -25.53 -8.36 -19.55
N GLU A 66 -26.04 -7.19 -20.00
CA GLU A 66 -26.33 -6.93 -21.42
C GLU A 66 -25.11 -6.77 -22.33
N PHE A 67 -23.89 -6.64 -21.78
CA PHE A 67 -22.69 -6.51 -22.60
C PHE A 67 -22.26 -7.87 -23.15
N VAL A 68 -22.24 -8.01 -24.47
CA VAL A 68 -21.75 -9.21 -25.17
C VAL A 68 -20.27 -9.05 -25.53
N GLN A 69 -19.59 -10.13 -25.94
CA GLN A 69 -18.15 -10.07 -26.21
C GLN A 69 -17.77 -9.04 -27.27
N HIS A 70 -18.56 -8.90 -28.34
CA HIS A 70 -18.37 -7.88 -29.36
C HIS A 70 -18.33 -6.46 -28.76
N ASP A 71 -19.22 -6.14 -27.82
CA ASP A 71 -19.21 -4.83 -27.15
C ASP A 71 -17.90 -4.62 -26.39
N LEU A 72 -17.40 -5.66 -25.70
CA LEU A 72 -16.15 -5.60 -24.93
C LEU A 72 -14.93 -5.46 -25.84
N ASP A 73 -14.92 -6.14 -26.99
CA ASP A 73 -13.87 -6.03 -28.00
C ASP A 73 -13.81 -4.56 -28.52
N ARG A 74 -14.97 -3.98 -28.90
CA ARG A 74 -15.04 -2.55 -29.33
C ARG A 74 -14.70 -1.58 -28.20
N MET A 75 -15.11 -1.85 -26.96
CA MET A 75 -14.74 -1.02 -25.80
C MET A 75 -13.23 -1.04 -25.52
N ALA A 76 -12.52 -2.15 -25.80
CA ALA A 76 -11.08 -2.21 -25.66
C ALA A 76 -10.31 -1.43 -26.75
N GLU A 77 -10.94 -1.13 -27.89
CA GLU A 77 -10.37 -0.22 -28.90
C GLU A 77 -10.56 1.27 -28.52
N HIS A 78 -11.66 1.62 -27.85
CA HIS A 78 -12.07 3.01 -27.61
C HIS A 78 -11.67 3.59 -26.24
N TRP A 79 -11.26 2.76 -25.29
CA TRP A 79 -10.77 3.17 -23.98
C TRP A 79 -9.24 3.11 -23.92
N GLN A 80 -8.61 4.11 -23.31
CA GLN A 80 -7.16 4.19 -23.19
C GLN A 80 -6.60 2.95 -22.46
N ASN A 81 -5.50 2.39 -22.97
CA ASN A 81 -4.94 1.09 -22.55
C ASN A 81 -5.93 -0.11 -22.60
N GLY A 82 -7.06 0.03 -23.30
CA GLY A 82 -8.17 -0.93 -23.36
C GLY A 82 -9.04 -1.00 -22.11
N ARG A 83 -8.84 -0.12 -21.12
CA ARG A 83 -9.37 -0.27 -19.75
C ARG A 83 -10.78 0.31 -19.60
N PHE A 84 -11.72 -0.28 -20.33
CA PHE A 84 -13.14 0.05 -20.24
C PHE A 84 -13.74 -0.16 -18.83
N PRO A 85 -14.93 0.40 -18.54
CA PRO A 85 -15.45 0.43 -17.18
C PRO A 85 -15.84 -0.96 -16.67
N VAL A 86 -15.16 -1.40 -15.61
CA VAL A 86 -15.44 -2.67 -14.93
C VAL A 86 -16.03 -2.41 -13.54
N TRP A 87 -16.89 -3.31 -13.09
CA TRP A 87 -17.42 -3.31 -11.74
C TRP A 87 -16.34 -3.67 -10.72
N VAL A 88 -16.29 -2.90 -9.64
CA VAL A 88 -15.37 -3.14 -8.52
C VAL A 88 -16.10 -3.47 -7.21
N TRP A 89 -17.24 -2.85 -6.94
CA TRP A 89 -17.97 -2.99 -5.68
C TRP A 89 -19.40 -2.46 -5.80
N SER A 90 -20.30 -2.89 -4.91
CA SER A 90 -21.62 -2.26 -4.72
C SER A 90 -21.93 -2.09 -3.24
N PHE A 91 -22.67 -1.03 -2.93
CA PHE A 91 -23.27 -0.84 -1.61
C PHE A 91 -24.55 -1.68 -1.49
N HIS A 92 -24.98 -1.95 -0.26
CA HIS A 92 -26.18 -2.76 0.01
C HIS A 92 -27.50 -2.11 -0.45
N THR A 93 -27.49 -0.85 -0.92
CA THR A 93 -28.65 -0.21 -1.58
C THR A 93 -28.73 -0.49 -3.09
N GLY A 94 -27.79 -1.26 -3.65
CA GLY A 94 -27.72 -1.58 -5.08
C GLY A 94 -26.91 -0.59 -5.92
N VAL A 95 -26.52 0.57 -5.37
CA VAL A 95 -25.58 1.48 -6.03
C VAL A 95 -24.22 0.83 -6.21
N SER A 96 -23.58 1.09 -7.34
CA SER A 96 -22.39 0.38 -7.79
C SER A 96 -21.26 1.34 -8.12
N LEU A 97 -20.04 0.93 -7.78
CA LEU A 97 -18.80 1.60 -8.13
C LEU A 97 -18.14 0.85 -9.29
N LEU A 98 -17.77 1.60 -10.32
CA LEU A 98 -17.01 1.12 -11.46
C LEU A 98 -15.72 1.93 -11.62
N ARG A 99 -14.73 1.34 -12.28
CA ARG A 99 -13.44 1.95 -12.58
C ARG A 99 -13.11 1.81 -14.06
N SER A 100 -12.60 2.89 -14.68
CA SER A 100 -12.18 2.90 -16.08
C SER A 100 -10.95 3.78 -16.32
N SER A 101 -10.34 3.63 -17.49
CA SER A 101 -9.55 4.68 -18.11
C SER A 101 -10.46 5.75 -18.77
N LYS A 102 -9.85 6.73 -19.42
CA LYS A 102 -10.51 7.72 -20.28
C LYS A 102 -10.86 7.07 -21.62
N PHE A 103 -11.93 7.54 -22.27
CA PHE A 103 -12.32 7.08 -23.61
C PHE A 103 -12.23 8.19 -24.64
N ASP A 104 -12.01 7.79 -25.88
CA ASP A 104 -11.90 8.70 -27.00
C ASP A 104 -13.27 9.28 -27.36
N ASN A 105 -13.37 10.59 -27.56
CA ASN A 105 -14.64 11.26 -27.82
C ASN A 105 -15.10 11.04 -29.28
N ASN A 106 -15.75 9.91 -29.54
CA ASN A 106 -16.30 9.53 -30.84
C ASN A 106 -17.73 8.96 -30.71
N TRP A 107 -18.39 8.72 -31.85
CA TRP A 107 -19.81 8.34 -31.87
C TRP A 107 -20.08 6.93 -31.30
N GLU A 108 -19.15 5.99 -31.49
CA GLU A 108 -19.32 4.58 -31.09
C GLU A 108 -18.99 4.40 -29.60
N SER A 109 -17.89 4.99 -29.13
CA SER A 109 -17.55 5.04 -27.70
C SER A 109 -18.66 5.72 -26.89
N SER A 110 -19.27 6.78 -27.41
CA SER A 110 -20.44 7.43 -26.82
C SER A 110 -21.65 6.50 -26.74
N GLN A 111 -21.96 5.74 -27.80
CA GLN A 111 -23.07 4.77 -27.77
C GLN A 111 -22.82 3.59 -26.80
N LEU A 112 -21.58 3.11 -26.71
CA LEU A 112 -21.16 2.07 -25.76
C LEU A 112 -21.24 2.58 -24.31
N ASN A 113 -20.80 3.82 -24.07
CA ASN A 113 -20.95 4.49 -22.78
C ASN A 113 -22.43 4.70 -22.44
N ASP A 114 -23.26 5.20 -23.35
CA ASP A 114 -24.70 5.36 -23.12
C ASP A 114 -25.41 4.03 -22.84
N LYS A 115 -24.99 2.92 -23.48
CA LYS A 115 -25.45 1.57 -23.13
C LYS A 115 -25.09 1.24 -21.68
N LEU A 116 -23.85 1.48 -21.27
CA LEU A 116 -23.38 1.26 -19.90
C LEU A 116 -24.16 2.09 -18.87
N LEU A 117 -24.33 3.39 -19.11
CA LEU A 117 -25.10 4.28 -18.23
C LEU A 117 -26.54 3.77 -18.06
N ARG A 118 -27.20 3.34 -19.16
CA ARG A 118 -28.54 2.73 -19.12
C ARG A 118 -28.57 1.45 -18.29
N CYS A 119 -27.66 0.49 -18.53
CA CYS A 119 -27.62 -0.78 -17.80
C CYS A 119 -27.49 -0.60 -16.27
N ILE A 120 -26.73 0.41 -15.84
CA ILE A 120 -26.57 0.73 -14.42
C ILE A 120 -27.80 1.44 -13.86
N ALA A 121 -28.42 2.34 -14.65
CA ALA A 121 -29.60 3.11 -14.24
C ALA A 121 -30.87 2.26 -14.04
N VAL A 122 -31.00 1.12 -14.73
CA VAL A 122 -32.16 0.22 -14.60
C VAL A 122 -32.45 -0.20 -13.16
N HIS A 123 -31.41 -0.42 -12.35
CA HIS A 123 -31.57 -0.88 -10.95
C HIS A 123 -31.74 0.28 -9.95
N THR A 124 -31.02 1.39 -10.13
CA THR A 124 -31.01 2.53 -9.20
C THR A 124 -32.04 3.61 -9.53
N GLY A 125 -32.75 3.49 -10.66
CA GLY A 125 -33.63 4.54 -11.21
C GLY A 125 -32.90 5.82 -11.64
N ASN A 126 -31.57 5.84 -11.58
CA ASN A 126 -30.74 7.04 -11.70
C ASN A 126 -29.54 6.77 -12.61
N SER A 127 -29.29 7.64 -13.59
CA SER A 127 -28.05 7.59 -14.39
C SER A 127 -26.83 7.76 -13.47
N PRO A 128 -25.79 6.91 -13.60
CA PRO A 128 -24.60 6.99 -12.76
C PRO A 128 -23.80 8.27 -13.00
N CYS A 129 -23.04 8.69 -11.99
CA CYS A 129 -22.15 9.85 -12.09
C CYS A 129 -20.78 9.43 -12.64
N MET A 130 -20.33 10.07 -13.73
CA MET A 130 -18.93 10.01 -14.18
C MET A 130 -18.09 10.97 -13.33
N ILE A 131 -17.09 10.45 -12.63
CA ILE A 131 -16.12 11.25 -11.87
C ILE A 131 -14.75 11.10 -12.53
N TYR A 132 -14.22 12.19 -13.07
CA TYR A 132 -12.91 12.24 -13.68
C TYR A 132 -11.86 12.67 -12.65
N VAL A 133 -10.81 11.88 -12.52
CA VAL A 133 -9.59 12.26 -11.79
C VAL A 133 -8.86 13.37 -12.57
N ASN A 134 -8.15 14.25 -11.87
CA ASN A 134 -7.43 15.36 -12.49
C ASN A 134 -6.23 14.85 -13.30
N ASP A 135 -6.32 14.92 -14.62
CA ASP A 135 -5.26 14.60 -15.60
C ASP A 135 -3.89 15.23 -15.30
N GLU A 136 -3.83 16.37 -14.58
CA GLU A 136 -2.56 16.96 -14.15
C GLU A 136 -1.77 16.09 -13.16
N ILE A 137 -2.43 15.19 -12.41
CA ILE A 137 -1.82 14.43 -11.31
C ILE A 137 -1.30 13.10 -11.83
N THR A 138 -0.35 13.21 -12.75
CA THR A 138 0.37 12.08 -13.34
C THR A 138 1.26 11.37 -12.31
N PRO A 139 1.66 10.11 -12.56
CA PRO A 139 2.69 9.43 -11.77
C PRO A 139 3.98 10.24 -11.61
N ALA A 140 4.34 11.08 -12.59
CA ALA A 140 5.50 11.97 -12.51
C ALA A 140 5.33 13.07 -11.44
N LYS A 141 4.12 13.62 -11.28
CA LYS A 141 3.81 14.58 -10.18
C LYS A 141 3.91 13.89 -8.82
N ILE A 142 3.41 12.65 -8.71
CA ILE A 142 3.52 11.81 -7.50
C ILE A 142 4.99 11.54 -7.15
N ALA A 143 5.80 11.12 -8.13
CA ALA A 143 7.24 10.88 -7.97
C ALA A 143 8.00 12.14 -7.50
N VAL A 144 7.74 13.29 -8.11
CA VAL A 144 8.38 14.57 -7.73
C VAL A 144 7.98 15.01 -6.31
N CYS A 145 6.71 14.85 -5.93
CA CYS A 145 6.25 15.18 -4.58
C CYS A 145 6.85 14.24 -3.52
N TYR A 146 6.89 12.93 -3.81
CA TYR A 146 7.53 11.95 -2.94
C TYR A 146 9.04 12.23 -2.78
N GLU A 147 9.76 12.51 -3.87
CA GLU A 147 11.20 12.77 -3.81
C GLU A 147 11.53 14.06 -3.02
N ARG A 148 10.65 15.08 -3.07
CA ARG A 148 10.76 16.27 -2.20
C ARG A 148 10.54 15.91 -0.74
N LEU A 149 9.51 15.14 -0.42
CA LEU A 149 9.24 14.68 0.95
C LEU A 149 10.38 13.82 1.49
N ARG A 150 10.86 12.86 0.70
CA ARG A 150 11.97 11.97 1.03
C ARG A 150 13.25 12.78 1.30
N ARG A 151 13.56 13.81 0.49
CA ARG A 151 14.70 14.71 0.75
C ARG A 151 14.54 15.54 2.03
N ALA A 152 13.32 15.94 2.39
CA ALA A 152 13.07 16.64 3.66
C ALA A 152 13.29 15.71 4.87
N CYS A 153 12.86 14.45 4.76
CA CYS A 153 12.99 13.43 5.82
C CYS A 153 14.38 12.76 5.87
N SER A 154 15.17 12.78 4.79
CA SER A 154 16.57 12.35 4.82
C SER A 154 17.43 13.36 5.59
N VAL A 155 17.70 13.06 6.86
CA VAL A 155 18.46 13.89 7.81
C VAL A 155 19.61 13.07 8.40
N ASP A 156 20.85 13.42 8.03
CA ASP A 156 22.05 12.63 8.31
C ASP A 156 22.87 13.12 9.53
N SER A 157 22.47 14.23 10.17
CA SER A 157 23.10 14.73 11.42
C SER A 157 22.12 15.51 12.28
N TYR A 158 22.42 15.66 13.58
CA TYR A 158 21.60 16.41 14.53
C TYR A 158 21.51 17.90 14.18
N ASP A 159 22.61 18.53 13.76
CA ASP A 159 22.64 19.95 13.36
C ASP A 159 21.77 20.20 12.13
N ARG A 160 21.71 19.22 11.21
CA ARG A 160 20.79 19.21 10.05
C ARG A 160 19.34 18.99 10.44
N PHE A 161 19.06 18.38 11.60
CA PHE A 161 17.72 18.27 12.15
C PHE A 161 17.29 19.62 12.76
N ALA A 162 18.05 20.13 13.73
CA ALA A 162 17.76 21.37 14.45
C ALA A 162 17.71 22.61 13.54
N SER A 163 18.50 22.66 12.46
CA SER A 163 18.43 23.75 11.46
C SER A 163 17.25 23.62 10.48
N ARG A 164 16.71 22.41 10.25
CA ARG A 164 15.50 22.21 9.41
C ARG A 164 14.20 22.41 10.18
N ASP A 165 14.22 22.14 11.49
CA ASP A 165 13.06 22.23 12.39
C ASP A 165 12.32 23.57 12.29
N LYS A 166 13.07 24.68 12.30
CA LYS A 166 12.55 26.06 12.18
C LYS A 166 11.66 26.30 10.95
N ASP A 167 11.86 25.56 9.86
CA ASP A 167 11.07 25.65 8.62
C ASP A 167 10.22 24.38 8.35
N TRP A 168 10.14 23.44 9.29
CA TRP A 168 9.70 22.06 9.02
C TRP A 168 8.34 21.97 8.32
N LEU A 169 7.34 22.66 8.87
CA LEU A 169 5.99 22.68 8.31
C LEU A 169 5.97 23.27 6.89
N THR A 170 6.76 24.31 6.63
CA THR A 170 6.93 24.92 5.31
C THR A 170 7.60 23.97 4.32
N ARG A 171 8.61 23.20 4.77
CA ARG A 171 9.30 22.18 3.94
C ARG A 171 8.37 21.02 3.59
N ILE A 172 7.58 20.54 4.55
CA ILE A 172 6.59 19.48 4.33
C ILE A 172 5.45 19.97 3.42
N HIS A 173 4.94 21.19 3.62
CA HIS A 173 3.95 21.79 2.72
C HIS A 173 4.50 21.92 1.28
N ASN A 174 5.73 22.43 1.11
CA ASN A 174 6.36 22.62 -0.20
C ASN A 174 6.76 21.31 -0.90
N SER A 175 6.65 20.15 -0.22
CA SER A 175 6.77 18.85 -0.88
C SER A 175 5.63 18.58 -1.87
N GLY A 176 4.42 19.06 -1.57
CA GLY A 176 3.19 18.73 -2.30
C GLY A 176 2.54 17.41 -1.89
N TRP A 177 3.17 16.59 -1.02
CA TRP A 177 2.68 15.25 -0.71
C TRP A 177 1.37 15.25 0.09
N LEU A 178 1.25 16.07 1.13
CA LEU A 178 0.01 16.16 1.92
C LEU A 178 -1.16 16.74 1.09
N GLN A 179 -0.86 17.53 0.06
CA GLN A 179 -1.84 18.02 -0.91
C GLN A 179 -2.31 16.90 -1.86
N LEU A 180 -1.47 15.91 -2.19
CA LEU A 180 -1.90 14.70 -2.91
C LEU A 180 -2.83 13.83 -2.04
N VAL A 181 -2.50 13.66 -0.75
CA VAL A 181 -3.37 12.97 0.23
C VAL A 181 -4.72 13.69 0.36
N HIS A 182 -4.69 15.03 0.51
CA HIS A 182 -5.90 15.87 0.57
C HIS A 182 -6.74 15.81 -0.71
N TYR A 183 -6.11 15.78 -1.88
CA TYR A 183 -6.81 15.59 -3.15
C TYR A 183 -7.51 14.22 -3.22
N CYS A 184 -6.81 13.14 -2.88
CA CYS A 184 -7.39 11.79 -2.85
C CYS A 184 -8.59 11.71 -1.90
N PHE A 185 -8.52 12.38 -0.74
CA PHE A 185 -9.63 12.48 0.20
C PHE A 185 -10.78 13.37 -0.28
N SER A 186 -10.50 14.45 -1.01
CA SER A 186 -11.53 15.29 -1.61
C SER A 186 -12.34 14.50 -2.65
N MET A 187 -11.66 13.83 -3.58
CA MET A 187 -12.29 12.95 -4.58
C MET A 187 -13.05 11.78 -3.96
N THR A 188 -12.52 11.18 -2.89
CA THR A 188 -13.21 10.14 -2.11
C THR A 188 -14.48 10.71 -1.46
N GLY A 189 -14.37 11.87 -0.82
CA GLY A 189 -15.47 12.56 -0.17
C GLY A 189 -16.60 12.91 -1.14
N ASP A 190 -16.27 13.37 -2.34
CA ASP A 190 -17.26 13.68 -3.38
C ASP A 190 -17.87 12.45 -4.04
N THR A 191 -17.10 11.37 -4.22
CA THR A 191 -17.64 10.07 -4.64
C THR A 191 -18.65 9.52 -3.61
N LEU A 192 -18.37 9.64 -2.31
CA LEU A 192 -19.30 9.27 -1.24
C LEU A 192 -20.57 10.14 -1.24
N ASN A 193 -20.48 11.41 -1.64
CA ASN A 193 -21.65 12.29 -1.78
C ASN A 193 -22.56 11.89 -2.95
N TRP A 194 -22.12 11.05 -3.88
CA TRP A 194 -22.96 10.47 -4.94
C TRP A 194 -23.49 9.08 -4.56
N LEU A 195 -22.63 8.20 -4.04
CA LEU A 195 -23.02 6.84 -3.64
C LEU A 195 -23.97 6.83 -2.44
N VAL A 196 -23.66 7.58 -1.38
CA VAL A 196 -24.33 7.45 -0.06
C VAL A 196 -25.41 8.51 0.15
N ASP A 197 -25.20 9.75 -0.29
CA ASP A 197 -26.13 10.87 -0.02
C ASP A 197 -27.17 11.10 -1.14
N ARG A 198 -27.07 10.36 -2.25
CA ARG A 198 -27.91 10.52 -3.44
C ARG A 198 -28.39 9.20 -4.06
N ASP A 199 -28.00 8.05 -3.49
CA ASP A 199 -28.19 6.71 -4.05
C ASP A 199 -27.89 6.61 -5.57
N ARG A 200 -26.73 7.14 -5.99
CA ARG A 200 -26.25 7.04 -7.38
C ARG A 200 -24.95 6.26 -7.48
N SER A 201 -24.98 5.22 -8.33
CA SER A 201 -23.79 4.55 -8.84
C SER A 201 -22.78 5.54 -9.44
N VAL A 202 -21.49 5.22 -9.36
CA VAL A 202 -20.38 6.09 -9.79
C VAL A 202 -19.41 5.31 -10.67
N ILE A 203 -18.87 5.98 -11.69
CA ILE A 203 -17.77 5.49 -12.52
C ILE A 203 -16.58 6.43 -12.32
N ILE A 204 -15.49 5.92 -11.72
CA ILE A 204 -14.23 6.66 -11.57
C ILE A 204 -13.40 6.46 -12.85
N SER A 205 -13.12 7.55 -13.55
CA SER A 205 -12.30 7.59 -14.76
C SER A 205 -11.00 8.37 -14.53
N GLU A 206 -9.89 7.83 -15.01
CA GLU A 206 -8.55 8.42 -15.00
C GLU A 206 -7.95 8.28 -16.41
N THR A 207 -6.99 9.11 -16.83
CA THR A 207 -6.35 9.01 -18.17
C THR A 207 -6.02 7.56 -18.55
N ASP A 208 -5.16 6.90 -17.78
CA ASP A 208 -4.70 5.53 -18.05
C ASP A 208 -5.48 4.45 -17.28
N GLY A 209 -6.18 4.82 -16.20
CA GLY A 209 -6.93 3.88 -15.35
C GLY A 209 -6.08 2.94 -14.49
N PHE A 210 -4.82 3.28 -14.17
CA PHE A 210 -3.87 2.44 -13.41
C PHE A 210 -3.59 2.90 -11.97
N ASP A 211 -3.62 4.20 -11.69
CA ASP A 211 -2.92 4.81 -10.56
C ASP A 211 -3.90 5.41 -9.54
N LEU A 212 -4.26 6.68 -9.67
CA LEU A 212 -5.15 7.38 -8.75
C LEU A 212 -6.58 6.83 -8.77
N SER A 213 -7.01 6.22 -9.89
CA SER A 213 -8.28 5.50 -9.93
C SER A 213 -8.31 4.31 -8.96
N ALA A 214 -7.17 3.65 -8.69
CA ALA A 214 -7.06 2.64 -7.65
C ALA A 214 -7.16 3.26 -6.26
N VAL A 215 -6.48 4.40 -6.03
CA VAL A 215 -6.46 5.11 -4.75
C VAL A 215 -7.88 5.51 -4.34
N VAL A 216 -8.60 6.25 -5.19
CA VAL A 216 -9.95 6.73 -4.87
C VAL A 216 -10.94 5.57 -4.75
N SER A 217 -10.88 4.58 -5.66
CA SER A 217 -11.73 3.38 -5.56
C SER A 217 -11.54 2.64 -4.24
N SER A 218 -10.28 2.40 -3.84
CA SER A 218 -9.93 1.71 -2.60
C SER A 218 -10.39 2.48 -1.35
N LEU A 219 -10.21 3.81 -1.35
CA LEU A 219 -10.62 4.66 -0.23
C LEU A 219 -12.14 4.76 -0.09
N VAL A 220 -12.89 4.84 -1.20
CA VAL A 220 -14.35 4.80 -1.21
C VAL A 220 -14.86 3.48 -0.63
N GLN A 221 -14.28 2.37 -1.08
CA GLN A 221 -14.60 1.04 -0.57
C GLN A 221 -14.33 0.92 0.94
N ILE A 222 -13.15 1.33 1.42
CA ILE A 222 -12.82 1.37 2.87
C ILE A 222 -13.78 2.27 3.66
N CYS A 223 -14.20 3.40 3.08
CA CYS A 223 -15.12 4.32 3.74
C CYS A 223 -16.53 3.75 3.89
N CYS A 224 -17.05 3.05 2.87
CA CYS A 224 -18.42 2.51 2.86
C CYS A 224 -18.59 1.15 3.55
N ASP A 225 -17.53 0.35 3.67
CA ASP A 225 -17.67 -1.09 3.92
C ASP A 225 -16.80 -1.54 5.11
N ARG A 226 -17.44 -2.10 6.14
CA ARG A 226 -16.76 -2.63 7.33
C ARG A 226 -15.86 -3.84 7.02
N TYR A 227 -16.03 -4.50 5.86
CA TYR A 227 -15.21 -5.64 5.47
C TYR A 227 -13.76 -5.23 5.21
N PHE A 228 -13.53 -4.22 4.36
CA PHE A 228 -12.18 -3.75 3.99
C PHE A 228 -11.42 -3.07 5.14
N ARG A 229 -12.12 -2.74 6.24
CA ARG A 229 -11.52 -2.26 7.49
C ARG A 229 -11.02 -3.39 8.42
N LYS A 230 -11.06 -4.64 7.95
CA LYS A 230 -10.42 -5.81 8.56
C LYS A 230 -9.22 -6.27 7.73
N LEU A 231 -8.31 -7.05 8.33
CA LEU A 231 -7.08 -7.48 7.66
C LEU A 231 -7.34 -8.38 6.45
N GLU A 232 -8.34 -9.27 6.54
CA GLU A 232 -8.80 -10.15 5.46
C GLU A 232 -9.48 -9.37 4.33
N GLY A 233 -10.17 -8.28 4.68
CA GLY A 233 -10.73 -7.36 3.71
C GLY A 233 -9.66 -6.51 3.03
N LEU A 234 -8.64 -6.06 3.75
CA LEU A 234 -7.50 -5.34 3.18
C LEU A 234 -6.72 -6.21 2.18
N ASP A 235 -6.54 -7.51 2.47
CA ASP A 235 -6.03 -8.49 1.50
C ASP A 235 -6.92 -8.55 0.25
N ALA A 236 -8.22 -8.81 0.42
CA ALA A 236 -9.16 -8.86 -0.71
C ALA A 236 -9.20 -7.56 -1.54
N LEU A 237 -9.07 -6.39 -0.91
CA LEU A 237 -9.04 -5.09 -1.58
C LEU A 237 -7.75 -4.89 -2.39
N ILE A 238 -6.58 -5.21 -1.80
CA ILE A 238 -5.29 -5.12 -2.50
C ILE A 238 -5.21 -6.16 -3.62
N ALA A 239 -5.71 -7.37 -3.38
CA ALA A 239 -5.84 -8.41 -4.40
C ALA A 239 -6.73 -7.96 -5.57
N LYS A 240 -7.84 -7.26 -5.32
CA LYS A 240 -8.79 -6.77 -6.34
C LYS A 240 -8.29 -5.50 -7.05
N GLU A 241 -8.20 -4.38 -6.33
CA GLU A 241 -7.99 -3.04 -6.90
C GLU A 241 -6.58 -2.82 -7.47
N TRP A 242 -5.59 -3.49 -6.90
CA TRP A 242 -4.17 -3.26 -7.19
C TRP A 242 -3.56 -4.42 -7.96
N ILE A 243 -3.69 -5.65 -7.47
CA ILE A 243 -3.02 -6.81 -8.08
C ILE A 243 -3.80 -7.32 -9.29
N ALA A 244 -5.08 -7.62 -9.15
CA ALA A 244 -5.89 -8.21 -10.22
C ALA A 244 -6.17 -7.22 -11.35
N LEU A 245 -6.57 -5.98 -11.01
CA LEU A 245 -6.76 -4.90 -11.99
C LEU A 245 -5.44 -4.31 -12.53
N GLY A 246 -4.28 -4.86 -12.18
CA GLY A 246 -3.00 -4.57 -12.84
C GLY A 246 -2.48 -3.15 -12.62
N HIS A 247 -2.31 -2.74 -11.36
CA HIS A 247 -1.46 -1.59 -11.03
C HIS A 247 0.02 -1.94 -11.32
N PRO A 248 0.77 -1.13 -12.09
CA PRO A 248 2.07 -1.53 -12.61
C PRO A 248 3.22 -1.42 -11.60
N PHE A 249 3.19 -2.22 -10.53
CA PHE A 249 4.15 -2.18 -9.41
C PHE A 249 5.62 -2.26 -9.85
N ALA A 250 5.97 -3.15 -10.78
CA ALA A 250 7.35 -3.30 -11.27
C ALA A 250 7.91 -2.01 -11.93
N GLU A 251 7.05 -1.28 -12.65
CA GLU A 251 7.41 0.00 -13.27
C GLU A 251 7.44 1.12 -12.21
N ARG A 252 6.38 1.20 -11.39
CA ARG A 252 6.13 2.27 -10.41
C ARG A 252 7.05 2.26 -9.20
N LEU A 253 7.52 1.09 -8.75
CA LEU A 253 8.34 0.95 -7.54
C LEU A 253 9.77 0.47 -7.83
N LEU A 254 9.91 -0.53 -8.71
CA LEU A 254 11.21 -1.15 -9.01
C LEU A 254 11.93 -0.49 -10.19
N GLY A 255 11.27 0.44 -10.89
CA GLY A 255 11.84 1.12 -12.06
C GLY A 255 12.14 0.19 -13.23
N ILE A 256 11.47 -0.97 -13.32
CA ILE A 256 11.65 -1.95 -14.39
C ILE A 256 10.86 -1.45 -15.62
N PRO A 257 11.52 -1.03 -16.72
CA PRO A 257 10.85 -0.38 -17.83
C PRO A 257 10.04 -1.36 -18.68
N ASN A 258 8.76 -1.07 -18.90
CA ASN A 258 7.89 -1.82 -19.81
C ASN A 258 7.87 -1.18 -21.22
N GLY A 259 9.05 -0.96 -21.79
CA GLY A 259 9.24 -0.32 -23.10
C GLY A 259 9.52 1.19 -23.09
N SER A 260 9.45 1.85 -21.94
CA SER A 260 9.88 3.25 -21.75
C SER A 260 11.39 3.36 -21.42
N ASN A 261 12.06 4.40 -21.91
CA ASN A 261 13.49 4.62 -21.60
C ASN A 261 13.75 5.32 -20.24
N GLU A 262 12.71 5.84 -19.58
CA GLU A 262 12.81 6.56 -18.30
C GLU A 262 12.28 5.72 -17.13
N THR A 263 13.09 5.58 -16.08
CA THR A 263 12.78 4.79 -14.89
C THR A 263 12.06 5.64 -13.83
N LEU A 264 10.74 5.71 -13.92
CA LEU A 264 9.92 6.59 -13.08
C LEU A 264 9.39 5.90 -11.81
N ILE A 265 10.11 6.06 -10.69
CA ILE A 265 9.66 5.59 -9.38
C ILE A 265 8.57 6.54 -8.84
N ALA A 266 7.30 6.15 -9.02
CA ALA A 266 6.11 6.86 -8.60
C ALA A 266 5.31 6.01 -7.60
N PRO A 267 5.45 6.23 -6.28
CA PRO A 267 4.89 5.32 -5.27
C PRO A 267 3.41 5.59 -4.99
N THR A 268 2.55 5.43 -5.99
CA THR A 268 1.09 5.58 -5.89
C THR A 268 0.49 4.64 -4.84
N PHE A 269 1.05 3.44 -4.67
CA PHE A 269 0.64 2.52 -3.59
C PHE A 269 0.95 3.09 -2.19
N LEU A 270 2.07 3.81 -2.01
CA LEU A 270 2.37 4.48 -0.74
C LEU A 270 1.42 5.66 -0.47
N LEU A 271 1.01 6.38 -1.52
CA LEU A 271 0.00 7.45 -1.40
C LEU A 271 -1.34 6.89 -0.90
N PHE A 272 -1.74 5.71 -1.38
CA PHE A 272 -2.89 4.97 -0.83
C PHE A 272 -2.66 4.54 0.63
N LEU A 273 -1.51 3.94 0.96
CA LEU A 273 -1.22 3.49 2.33
C LEU A 273 -1.19 4.66 3.33
N ASP A 274 -0.65 5.82 2.96
CA ASP A 274 -0.72 7.05 3.77
C ASP A 274 -2.18 7.47 3.99
N CYS A 275 -3.00 7.55 2.93
CA CYS A 275 -4.44 7.84 3.07
C CYS A 275 -5.15 6.85 4.02
N VAL A 276 -4.83 5.55 4.00
CA VAL A 276 -5.39 4.59 4.97
C VAL A 276 -4.84 4.83 6.38
N ALA A 277 -3.56 5.18 6.54
CA ALA A 277 -2.98 5.53 7.85
C ALA A 277 -3.64 6.77 8.47
N GLN A 278 -3.93 7.80 7.66
CA GLN A 278 -4.72 8.96 8.11
C GLN A 278 -6.13 8.55 8.57
N LEU A 279 -6.80 7.63 7.86
CA LEU A 279 -8.11 7.12 8.28
C LEU A 279 -8.02 6.30 9.58
N ILE A 280 -6.98 5.50 9.79
CA ILE A 280 -6.75 4.81 11.07
C ILE A 280 -6.55 5.82 12.21
N ARG A 281 -5.77 6.87 12.00
CA ARG A 281 -5.52 7.94 12.98
C ARG A 281 -6.80 8.70 13.35
N LEU A 282 -7.66 8.99 12.38
CA LEU A 282 -8.93 9.70 12.60
C LEU A 282 -10.04 8.79 13.15
N TYR A 283 -9.99 7.49 12.86
CA TYR A 283 -11.04 6.53 13.21
C TYR A 283 -10.50 5.24 13.87
N PRO A 284 -9.74 5.31 14.99
CA PRO A 284 -9.01 4.17 15.54
C PRO A 284 -9.89 3.01 16.04
N MET A 285 -11.16 3.28 16.37
CA MET A 285 -12.15 2.24 16.70
C MET A 285 -12.70 1.49 15.49
N GLN A 286 -12.48 1.98 14.26
CA GLN A 286 -13.18 1.51 13.05
C GLN A 286 -12.39 0.50 12.21
N PHE A 287 -11.09 0.37 12.48
CA PHE A 287 -10.16 -0.52 11.76
C PHE A 287 -9.64 -1.63 12.68
N SER A 288 -9.74 -2.89 12.26
CA SER A 288 -9.19 -4.01 13.04
C SER A 288 -7.67 -4.15 12.89
N TYR A 289 -7.06 -3.42 11.95
CA TYR A 289 -5.62 -3.37 11.73
C TYR A 289 -5.03 -1.99 12.04
N THR A 290 -3.73 -1.96 12.29
CA THR A 290 -2.97 -0.74 12.63
C THR A 290 -2.11 -0.26 11.46
N GLN A 291 -1.52 0.93 11.62
CA GLN A 291 -0.51 1.46 10.70
C GLN A 291 0.72 0.55 10.52
N PHE A 292 1.05 -0.32 11.49
CA PHE A 292 2.17 -1.26 11.36
C PHE A 292 1.93 -2.29 10.25
N ALA A 293 0.69 -2.69 9.99
CA ALA A 293 0.34 -3.54 8.84
C ALA A 293 0.55 -2.81 7.50
N LEU A 294 0.31 -1.49 7.46
CA LEU A 294 0.52 -0.67 6.27
C LEU A 294 2.01 -0.44 6.00
N ILE A 295 2.82 -0.21 7.05
CA ILE A 295 4.29 -0.13 6.91
C ILE A 295 4.86 -1.49 6.47
N ALA A 296 4.35 -2.60 7.02
CA ALA A 296 4.73 -3.94 6.58
C ALA A 296 4.42 -4.18 5.09
N LEU A 297 3.27 -3.72 4.57
CA LEU A 297 2.93 -3.77 3.14
C LEU A 297 3.86 -2.91 2.28
N TRP A 298 4.18 -1.69 2.72
CA TRP A 298 5.13 -0.82 2.02
C TRP A 298 6.52 -1.45 1.95
N ASP A 299 7.04 -1.96 3.06
CA ASP A 299 8.35 -2.59 3.13
C ASP A 299 8.42 -3.83 2.23
N LEU A 300 7.37 -4.66 2.22
CA LEU A 300 7.25 -5.78 1.28
C LEU A 300 7.29 -5.32 -0.18
N SER A 301 6.61 -4.23 -0.53
CA SER A 301 6.60 -3.70 -1.90
C SER A 301 7.96 -3.19 -2.39
N LEU A 302 8.85 -2.82 -1.47
CA LEU A 302 10.25 -2.46 -1.77
C LEU A 302 11.19 -3.67 -1.82
N THR A 303 10.86 -4.80 -1.19
CA THR A 303 11.77 -5.97 -1.12
C THR A 303 11.89 -6.78 -2.41
N GLY A 304 10.89 -6.70 -3.30
CA GLY A 304 10.75 -7.59 -4.45
C GLY A 304 10.45 -9.07 -4.13
N ILE A 305 10.31 -9.44 -2.84
CA ILE A 305 10.08 -10.82 -2.38
C ILE A 305 8.63 -11.27 -2.67
N VAL A 306 7.67 -10.35 -2.65
CA VAL A 306 6.26 -10.63 -2.99
C VAL A 306 6.08 -10.57 -4.51
N PRO A 307 5.74 -11.68 -5.20
CA PRO A 307 5.64 -11.69 -6.65
C PRO A 307 4.66 -10.68 -7.23
N ALA A 308 3.52 -10.46 -6.56
CA ALA A 308 2.52 -9.49 -7.00
C ALA A 308 2.98 -8.02 -6.97
N PHE A 309 3.97 -7.67 -6.14
CA PHE A 309 4.59 -6.35 -6.13
C PHE A 309 5.83 -6.25 -7.06
N SER A 310 6.16 -7.34 -7.75
CA SER A 310 7.30 -7.46 -8.68
C SER A 310 6.86 -7.66 -10.14
N ALA A 311 5.59 -7.34 -10.46
CA ALA A 311 4.97 -7.48 -11.77
C ALA A 311 4.28 -6.17 -12.21
N THR A 312 3.94 -6.03 -13.49
CA THR A 312 3.06 -4.94 -13.96
C THR A 312 1.60 -5.37 -14.00
N CYS A 313 1.33 -6.64 -14.31
CA CYS A 313 -0.02 -7.21 -14.35
C CYS A 313 -0.05 -8.70 -13.95
N VAL A 314 -1.26 -9.26 -13.85
CA VAL A 314 -1.46 -10.69 -13.58
C VAL A 314 -0.92 -11.58 -14.72
N GLY A 315 -0.83 -11.05 -15.94
CA GLY A 315 -0.20 -11.74 -17.07
C GLY A 315 1.27 -12.08 -16.81
N ASP A 316 2.02 -11.14 -16.24
CA ASP A 316 3.46 -11.31 -15.96
C ASP A 316 3.70 -12.35 -14.86
N GLN A 317 2.86 -12.35 -13.81
CA GLN A 317 2.93 -13.31 -12.71
C GLN A 317 2.73 -14.75 -13.21
N ILE A 318 1.74 -14.96 -14.08
CA ILE A 318 1.47 -16.25 -14.71
C ILE A 318 2.63 -16.64 -15.65
N SER A 319 3.09 -15.71 -16.49
CA SER A 319 4.12 -15.97 -17.51
C SER A 319 5.48 -16.28 -16.89
N SER A 320 5.86 -15.55 -15.84
CA SER A 320 7.08 -15.79 -15.04
C SER A 320 6.97 -16.99 -14.09
N ARG A 321 5.78 -17.60 -13.97
CA ARG A 321 5.44 -18.65 -13.00
C ARG A 321 5.68 -18.26 -11.53
N ARG A 322 5.64 -16.95 -11.23
CA ARG A 322 5.79 -16.39 -9.89
C ARG A 322 4.48 -15.73 -9.47
N CYS A 323 3.66 -16.46 -8.74
CA CYS A 323 2.36 -16.00 -8.23
C CYS A 323 2.40 -15.91 -6.70
N GLY A 324 1.82 -14.85 -6.13
CA GLY A 324 1.66 -14.73 -4.68
C GLY A 324 1.44 -13.28 -4.23
N GLY A 325 0.39 -13.07 -3.43
CA GLY A 325 0.12 -11.80 -2.77
C GLY A 325 0.96 -11.57 -1.51
N PRO A 326 0.82 -10.40 -0.86
CA PRO A 326 1.57 -10.05 0.36
C PRO A 326 1.00 -10.69 1.64
N PHE A 327 -0.19 -11.28 1.60
CA PHE A 327 -0.83 -11.93 2.75
C PHE A 327 -0.67 -13.47 2.72
N PRO A 328 -0.73 -14.15 3.88
CA PRO A 328 -0.72 -13.57 5.24
C PRO A 328 0.64 -12.93 5.56
N LEU A 329 0.65 -11.76 6.21
CA LEU A 329 1.87 -10.98 6.50
C LEU A 329 2.82 -11.74 7.45
N GLU A 330 2.26 -12.61 8.28
CA GLU A 330 2.92 -13.57 9.18
C GLU A 330 3.90 -14.50 8.46
N ARG A 331 3.77 -14.67 7.13
CA ARG A 331 4.73 -15.40 6.30
C ARG A 331 6.10 -14.71 6.25
N PHE A 332 6.13 -13.38 6.32
CA PHE A 332 7.31 -12.58 6.05
C PHE A 332 7.93 -11.96 7.32
N PHE A 333 7.10 -11.74 8.35
CA PHE A 333 7.46 -11.00 9.55
C PHE A 333 7.48 -11.88 10.81
N HIS A 334 8.28 -11.48 11.81
CA HIS A 334 8.37 -12.20 13.08
C HIS A 334 7.13 -11.93 13.94
N GLU A 335 6.73 -12.91 14.76
CA GLU A 335 5.50 -12.87 15.58
C GLU A 335 5.42 -11.63 16.48
N SER A 336 6.55 -11.19 17.02
CA SER A 336 6.63 -9.98 17.86
C SER A 336 6.24 -8.69 17.13
N TYR A 337 6.35 -8.64 15.79
CA TYR A 337 5.91 -7.53 14.96
C TYR A 337 4.47 -7.74 14.46
N THR A 338 4.08 -8.96 14.11
CA THR A 338 2.70 -9.23 13.64
C THR A 338 1.65 -9.03 14.73
N ARG A 339 2.01 -9.24 16.00
CA ARG A 339 1.19 -8.86 17.18
C ARG A 339 0.90 -7.35 17.28
N LEU A 340 1.59 -6.49 16.53
CA LEU A 340 1.30 -5.06 16.41
C LEU A 340 0.34 -4.73 15.25
N PHE A 341 0.10 -5.66 14.32
CA PHE A 341 -0.77 -5.42 13.16
C PHE A 341 -2.25 -5.31 13.53
N SER A 342 -2.67 -5.87 14.67
CA SER A 342 -4.08 -5.90 15.10
C SER A 342 -4.39 -4.76 16.09
N SER A 343 -5.50 -4.05 15.87
CA SER A 343 -5.91 -2.87 16.65
C SER A 343 -6.55 -3.26 17.99
N ILE A 344 -5.87 -2.93 19.10
CA ILE A 344 -6.41 -3.06 20.46
C ILE A 344 -7.64 -2.15 20.65
N THR A 345 -7.61 -0.94 20.07
CA THR A 345 -8.70 0.03 20.18
C THR A 345 -9.99 -0.46 19.51
N ASN A 346 -9.91 -1.08 18.34
CA ASN A 346 -11.08 -1.71 17.69
C ASN A 346 -11.54 -2.97 18.45
N ALA A 347 -10.62 -3.82 18.92
CA ALA A 347 -10.96 -4.99 19.74
C ALA A 347 -11.72 -4.58 21.03
N GLY A 348 -11.28 -3.52 21.68
CA GLY A 348 -11.96 -2.91 22.82
C GLY A 348 -13.34 -2.35 22.48
N ALA A 349 -13.46 -1.60 21.39
CA ALA A 349 -14.75 -1.08 20.92
C ALA A 349 -15.76 -2.20 20.62
N VAL A 350 -15.31 -3.30 20.00
CA VAL A 350 -16.16 -4.49 19.74
C VAL A 350 -16.55 -5.21 21.04
N ALA A 351 -15.66 -5.29 22.03
CA ALA A 351 -15.97 -5.88 23.34
C ALA A 351 -17.00 -5.04 24.11
N VAL A 352 -16.79 -3.71 24.18
CA VAL A 352 -17.72 -2.78 24.86
C VAL A 352 -19.06 -2.70 24.14
N GLN A 353 -19.09 -2.72 22.80
CA GLN A 353 -20.34 -2.77 22.02
C GLN A 353 -21.14 -4.06 22.28
N ARG A 354 -20.47 -5.20 22.53
CA ARG A 354 -21.13 -6.47 22.90
C ARG A 354 -21.72 -6.46 24.31
N SER A 355 -21.04 -5.84 25.27
CA SER A 355 -21.48 -5.83 26.68
C SER A 355 -22.49 -4.72 27.01
N SER A 356 -22.40 -3.57 26.33
CA SER A 356 -23.27 -2.41 26.56
C SER A 356 -24.41 -2.24 25.56
N GLY A 357 -24.34 -2.89 24.39
CA GLY A 357 -25.23 -2.66 23.26
C GLY A 357 -25.00 -1.34 22.52
N ILE A 358 -24.11 -0.46 22.99
CA ILE A 358 -23.85 0.85 22.38
C ILE A 358 -23.06 0.67 21.08
N ALA A 359 -23.56 1.22 19.97
CA ALA A 359 -22.88 1.17 18.68
C ALA A 359 -21.63 2.08 18.67
N LEU A 360 -20.45 1.48 18.80
CA LEU A 360 -19.16 2.17 18.70
C LEU A 360 -18.52 2.06 17.30
N THR A 361 -19.11 1.23 16.42
CA THR A 361 -18.62 0.99 15.05
C THR A 361 -19.65 1.41 13.99
N TYR A 362 -19.21 2.23 13.03
CA TYR A 362 -20.04 2.82 11.97
C TYR A 362 -19.95 2.02 10.66
N ASP A 363 -21.04 2.01 9.87
CA ASP A 363 -21.06 1.44 8.51
C ASP A 363 -20.31 2.31 7.51
N VAL A 364 -20.59 3.62 7.51
CA VAL A 364 -19.91 4.59 6.64
C VAL A 364 -19.08 5.55 7.50
N ILE A 365 -17.80 5.72 7.14
CA ILE A 365 -16.94 6.83 7.60
C ILE A 365 -16.74 7.83 6.47
N ARG A 366 -16.39 9.09 6.79
CA ARG A 366 -16.10 10.12 5.78
C ARG A 366 -14.65 10.58 5.88
N PRO A 367 -13.93 10.79 4.76
CA PRO A 367 -12.57 11.31 4.78
C PRO A 367 -12.53 12.77 5.26
N PRO A 368 -11.38 13.24 5.78
CA PRO A 368 -11.20 14.64 6.13
C PRO A 368 -11.32 15.54 4.88
N ARG A 369 -12.00 16.68 5.01
CA ARG A 369 -12.08 17.69 3.93
C ARG A 369 -11.08 18.83 4.10
N THR A 370 -10.45 18.99 5.26
CA THR A 370 -9.50 20.09 5.53
C THR A 370 -8.06 19.59 5.45
N LEU A 371 -7.16 20.39 4.87
CA LEU A 371 -5.72 20.08 4.91
C LEU A 371 -5.17 20.04 6.35
N ALA A 372 -5.76 20.82 7.28
CA ALA A 372 -5.39 20.84 8.69
C ALA A 372 -5.70 19.53 9.44
N ASP A 373 -6.61 18.71 8.94
CA ASP A 373 -6.95 17.40 9.52
C ASP A 373 -5.92 16.32 9.16
N ILE A 374 -4.99 16.61 8.24
CA ILE A 374 -4.01 15.68 7.65
C ILE A 374 -2.63 15.97 8.26
N MET A 375 -1.97 14.92 8.74
CA MET A 375 -0.68 15.01 9.44
C MET A 375 0.40 14.24 8.68
N LEU A 376 1.68 14.55 8.89
CA LEU A 376 2.75 13.70 8.37
C LEU A 376 2.73 12.33 9.06
N TRP A 377 2.83 11.25 8.28
CA TRP A 377 2.91 9.89 8.80
C TRP A 377 4.33 9.58 9.32
N ASN A 378 4.62 10.07 10.53
CA ASN A 378 5.95 10.04 11.14
C ASN A 378 6.53 8.62 11.25
N GLU A 379 5.69 7.65 11.60
CA GLU A 379 6.03 6.23 11.74
C GLU A 379 6.45 5.59 10.41
N CYS A 380 6.00 6.12 9.26
CA CYS A 380 6.50 5.69 7.96
C CYS A 380 7.74 6.50 7.54
N TYR A 381 7.69 7.83 7.63
CA TYR A 381 8.67 8.73 6.99
C TYR A 381 9.88 9.09 7.86
N LEU A 382 9.73 9.12 9.19
CA LEU A 382 10.77 9.57 10.14
C LEU A 382 11.40 8.43 10.95
N ARG A 383 10.87 7.20 10.87
CA ARG A 383 11.32 6.03 11.67
C ARG A 383 12.81 5.67 11.59
N TRP A 384 13.52 6.18 10.59
CA TRP A 384 14.96 5.99 10.38
C TRP A 384 15.83 7.12 10.96
N ILE A 385 15.23 8.20 11.48
CA ILE A 385 15.92 9.39 12.02
C ILE A 385 16.01 9.26 13.55
N PRO A 386 17.17 8.97 14.15
CA PRO A 386 17.25 8.76 15.61
C PRO A 386 16.88 10.02 16.40
N SER A 387 17.23 11.21 15.90
CA SER A 387 16.91 12.51 16.50
C SER A 387 15.41 12.85 16.53
N ALA A 388 14.58 12.16 15.74
CA ALA A 388 13.13 12.34 15.74
C ALA A 388 12.40 11.40 16.73
N ASN A 389 13.14 10.53 17.42
CA ASN A 389 12.56 9.51 18.29
C ASN A 389 12.44 10.04 19.72
N VAL A 390 11.22 10.00 20.25
CA VAL A 390 10.91 10.35 21.65
C VAL A 390 10.98 9.08 22.50
N THR A 391 11.74 9.11 23.58
CA THR A 391 11.80 8.02 24.56
C THR A 391 10.46 7.91 25.28
N ARG A 392 9.97 6.68 25.51
CA ARG A 392 8.62 6.41 26.06
C ARG A 392 7.49 7.07 25.26
N GLY A 393 7.68 7.28 23.95
CA GLY A 393 6.67 7.80 23.03
C GLY A 393 6.02 6.74 22.15
N GLY A 394 5.13 7.18 21.26
CA GLY A 394 4.56 6.36 20.17
C GLY A 394 3.32 5.53 20.54
N HIS A 395 2.65 5.02 19.51
CA HIS A 395 1.34 4.37 19.62
C HIS A 395 1.34 3.11 20.49
N VAL A 396 2.43 2.33 20.53
CA VAL A 396 2.49 1.06 21.28
C VAL A 396 2.29 1.28 22.79
N LEU A 397 2.76 2.39 23.35
CA LEU A 397 2.50 2.72 24.76
C LEU A 397 1.03 3.10 25.03
N VAL A 398 0.39 3.78 24.07
CA VAL A 398 -1.05 4.11 24.13
C VAL A 398 -1.89 2.84 24.04
N ASP A 399 -1.59 1.95 23.09
CA ASP A 399 -2.27 0.66 22.94
C ASP A 399 -2.11 -0.24 24.18
N MET A 400 -0.93 -0.28 24.81
CA MET A 400 -0.72 -1.01 26.06
C MET A 400 -1.49 -0.42 27.25
N ALA A 401 -1.57 0.92 27.36
CA ALA A 401 -2.36 1.57 28.39
C ALA A 401 -3.88 1.34 28.19
N ILE A 402 -4.36 1.36 26.93
CA ILE A 402 -5.74 1.01 26.58
C ILE A 402 -6.02 -0.44 26.95
N LYS A 403 -5.11 -1.37 26.63
CA LYS A 403 -5.22 -2.80 27.01
C LYS A 403 -5.35 -2.97 28.53
N GLU A 404 -4.51 -2.33 29.32
CA GLU A 404 -4.58 -2.39 30.80
C GLU A 404 -5.97 -1.95 31.31
N LYS A 405 -6.52 -0.85 30.79
CA LYS A 405 -7.86 -0.38 31.23
C LYS A 405 -8.99 -1.26 30.73
N LEU A 406 -8.92 -1.79 29.51
CA LEU A 406 -9.90 -2.77 29.00
C LEU A 406 -9.92 -4.06 29.82
N GLU A 407 -8.74 -4.54 30.25
CA GLU A 407 -8.62 -5.73 31.10
C GLU A 407 -9.18 -5.52 32.53
N ILE A 408 -9.29 -4.27 33.00
CA ILE A 408 -9.94 -3.90 34.26
C ILE A 408 -11.46 -3.74 34.08
N VAL A 409 -11.89 -3.01 33.05
CA VAL A 409 -13.31 -2.66 32.82
C VAL A 409 -14.12 -3.83 32.25
N CYS A 410 -13.49 -4.68 31.43
CA CYS A 410 -14.12 -5.85 30.81
C CYS A 410 -13.22 -7.09 31.01
N PRO A 411 -13.23 -7.76 32.19
CA PRO A 411 -12.33 -8.87 32.49
C PRO A 411 -12.36 -10.04 31.49
N GLU A 412 -13.51 -10.29 30.86
CA GLU A 412 -13.69 -11.29 29.79
C GLU A 412 -12.79 -11.03 28.57
N SER A 413 -12.39 -9.78 28.32
CA SER A 413 -11.54 -9.39 27.20
C SER A 413 -10.10 -9.91 27.32
N LYS A 414 -9.63 -10.28 28.52
CA LYS A 414 -8.26 -10.74 28.79
C LYS A 414 -7.79 -11.87 27.85
N THR A 415 -8.63 -12.87 27.64
CA THR A 415 -8.32 -14.02 26.77
C THR A 415 -8.15 -13.63 25.31
N LEU A 416 -8.83 -12.56 24.87
CA LEU A 416 -8.71 -11.99 23.53
C LEU A 416 -7.48 -11.06 23.44
N LEU A 417 -7.33 -10.13 24.39
CA LEU A 417 -6.26 -9.13 24.44
C LEU A 417 -4.86 -9.75 24.67
N SER A 418 -4.76 -10.96 25.23
CA SER A 418 -3.51 -11.72 25.36
C SER A 418 -2.74 -11.91 24.03
N ARG A 419 -3.46 -11.89 22.90
CA ARG A 419 -2.91 -12.04 21.54
C ARG A 419 -2.30 -10.76 20.97
N PHE A 420 -2.54 -9.61 21.61
CA PHE A 420 -2.19 -8.28 21.10
C PHE A 420 -1.01 -7.67 21.87
N GLY A 421 -0.18 -6.90 21.16
CA GLY A 421 0.92 -6.13 21.73
C GLY A 421 2.22 -6.91 21.96
N VAL A 422 3.20 -6.22 22.53
CA VAL A 422 4.58 -6.69 22.71
C VAL A 422 4.69 -7.73 23.84
N THR A 423 5.41 -8.82 23.59
CA THR A 423 5.83 -9.80 24.60
C THR A 423 7.11 -9.32 25.31
N ASN A 424 7.19 -9.47 26.63
CA ASN A 424 8.31 -9.00 27.47
C ASN A 424 8.60 -7.49 27.27
N PHE A 425 7.55 -6.69 27.44
CA PHE A 425 7.58 -5.25 27.22
C PHE A 425 8.40 -4.52 28.31
N ASP A 426 9.47 -3.87 27.88
CA ASP A 426 10.29 -2.95 28.68
C ASP A 426 10.01 -1.51 28.23
N PRO A 427 9.31 -0.69 29.04
CA PRO A 427 8.91 0.65 28.63
C PRO A 427 10.10 1.60 28.44
N GLU A 428 11.25 1.34 29.07
CA GLU A 428 12.44 2.21 28.98
C GLU A 428 13.18 2.02 27.65
N LYS A 429 12.98 0.90 26.96
CA LYS A 429 13.54 0.61 25.63
C LYS A 429 12.65 1.04 24.45
N VAL A 430 11.45 1.56 24.72
CA VAL A 430 10.45 1.87 23.68
C VAL A 430 10.57 3.32 23.21
N SER A 431 10.90 3.50 21.93
CA SER A 431 10.89 4.80 21.26
C SER A 431 9.56 5.06 20.53
N SER A 432 9.33 6.31 20.13
CA SER A 432 8.17 6.67 19.29
C SER A 432 8.14 6.00 17.92
N ALA A 433 9.27 5.45 17.45
CA ALA A 433 9.37 4.65 16.22
C ALA A 433 9.74 3.18 16.49
N TYR A 434 9.36 2.65 17.66
CA TYR A 434 9.35 1.21 17.91
C TYR A 434 8.38 0.51 16.92
N PRO A 435 8.74 -0.65 16.33
CA PRO A 435 9.91 -1.50 16.62
C PRO A 435 11.16 -1.22 15.75
N TYR A 436 11.16 -0.18 14.91
CA TYR A 436 12.26 0.13 14.00
C TYR A 436 13.48 0.78 14.69
N SER A 437 13.28 1.26 15.92
CA SER A 437 14.31 1.82 16.78
C SER A 437 14.01 1.57 18.25
N GLU A 438 15.08 1.46 19.04
CA GLU A 438 15.04 1.40 20.50
C GLU A 438 15.16 2.83 21.06
N ALA A 439 14.75 3.03 22.31
CA ALA A 439 14.85 4.33 22.99
C ALA A 439 16.29 4.70 23.39
N ASP A 440 17.19 3.73 23.51
CA ASP A 440 18.59 3.99 23.82
C ASP A 440 19.33 4.49 22.58
N LEU A 441 19.52 5.81 22.52
CA LEU A 441 20.27 6.48 21.46
C LEU A 441 21.79 6.45 21.69
N THR A 442 22.25 6.18 22.92
CA THR A 442 23.67 6.33 23.32
C THR A 442 24.58 5.32 22.63
N HIS A 443 24.09 4.09 22.44
CA HIS A 443 24.86 3.02 21.82
C HIS A 443 24.95 3.08 20.28
N ARG A 444 24.25 4.02 19.61
CA ARG A 444 24.40 4.24 18.16
C ARG A 444 25.63 5.12 17.89
N GLY A 445 26.78 4.47 17.68
CA GLY A 445 28.12 5.08 17.47
C GLY A 445 28.31 6.12 16.33
N TYR A 446 27.24 6.52 15.64
CA TYR A 446 27.21 7.68 14.74
C TYR A 446 26.80 9.00 15.45
N PHE A 447 26.20 8.90 16.64
CA PHE A 447 25.66 10.02 17.43
C PHE A 447 26.23 10.08 18.86
N SER A 448 27.06 9.13 19.27
CA SER A 448 27.65 8.99 20.61
C SER A 448 28.78 10.00 20.90
N GLY A 449 28.54 11.29 20.66
CA GLY A 449 29.56 12.34 20.68
C GLY A 449 29.20 13.63 21.41
N ASN A 450 28.00 13.73 22.00
CA ASN A 450 27.58 14.86 22.83
C ASN A 450 26.64 14.35 23.94
N ASP A 451 27.04 14.47 25.20
CA ASP A 451 26.28 13.98 26.37
C ASP A 451 25.07 14.85 26.76
N ASN A 452 24.76 15.90 25.97
CA ASN A 452 23.61 16.79 26.17
C ASN A 452 22.54 16.52 25.10
N ILE A 453 21.86 15.37 25.17
CA ILE A 453 20.65 15.09 24.39
C ILE A 453 19.42 15.35 25.26
N ASP A 454 19.14 16.64 25.51
CA ASP A 454 17.78 17.07 25.83
C ASP A 454 16.90 16.75 24.63
N THR A 455 16.09 15.70 24.72
CA THR A 455 15.20 15.29 23.62
C THR A 455 14.11 16.33 23.42
N LEU A 456 14.30 17.22 22.45
CA LEU A 456 13.28 18.16 21.96
C LEU A 456 12.07 17.36 21.46
N SER A 457 11.12 17.13 22.36
CA SER A 457 9.96 16.28 22.08
C SER A 457 9.10 16.87 20.97
N ILE A 458 8.50 16.02 20.14
CA ILE A 458 7.60 16.40 19.02
C ILE A 458 6.45 17.34 19.47
N SER A 459 6.13 17.38 20.77
CA SER A 459 5.25 18.35 21.42
C SER A 459 5.60 19.83 21.12
N SER A 460 6.85 20.17 20.77
CA SER A 460 7.23 21.52 20.34
C SER A 460 6.69 21.89 18.95
N MET A 461 6.38 20.91 18.09
CA MET A 461 5.80 21.14 16.77
C MET A 461 4.31 21.56 16.82
N SER A 462 3.64 21.36 17.97
CA SER A 462 2.37 22.01 18.28
C SER A 462 2.60 23.41 18.87
N LEU A 463 2.59 24.42 17.99
CA LEU A 463 2.57 25.88 18.23
C LEU A 463 2.83 26.33 19.69
N SER A 464 4.11 26.42 20.06
CA SER A 464 4.57 27.06 21.30
C SER A 464 5.70 28.06 20.96
N THR A 465 5.43 29.37 21.09
CA THR A 465 6.30 30.42 20.53
C THR A 465 7.37 30.92 21.51
N SER A 466 8.66 30.64 21.25
CA SER A 466 9.78 31.39 21.86
C SER A 466 11.12 31.27 21.10
N SER A 467 11.34 32.20 20.17
CA SER A 467 12.58 32.96 19.90
C SER A 467 14.01 32.35 19.98
N GLN A 468 14.76 32.54 18.86
CA GLN A 468 16.25 32.52 18.71
C GLN A 468 16.91 31.11 18.71
N ILE A 469 18.21 30.88 18.43
CA ILE A 469 19.34 31.78 18.05
C ILE A 469 20.13 31.28 16.79
N VAL A 470 21.46 31.47 16.75
CA VAL A 470 22.44 31.67 15.63
C VAL A 470 23.80 31.11 16.12
N ASP A 471 24.81 30.56 15.40
CA ASP A 471 25.14 30.21 13.99
C ASP A 471 26.46 29.34 14.04
N ASP A 472 27.15 28.79 13.01
CA ASP A 472 26.95 28.38 11.59
C ASP A 472 28.26 27.62 11.14
N LYS A 473 28.28 27.02 9.93
CA LYS A 473 29.41 26.41 9.18
C LYS A 473 30.00 25.08 9.65
N ALA A 474 29.74 24.03 8.85
CA ALA A 474 30.59 22.86 8.71
C ALA A 474 30.79 22.47 7.22
N LYS A 475 31.94 21.90 6.87
CA LYS A 475 32.23 21.29 5.56
C LYS A 475 32.93 19.94 5.73
N HIS A 476 32.29 18.83 5.36
CA HIS A 476 32.64 18.08 4.14
C HIS A 476 31.76 16.83 3.91
N ARG A 477 31.69 16.45 2.63
CA ARG A 477 31.25 15.19 1.99
C ARG A 477 30.90 14.02 2.92
N GLY A 478 29.64 13.57 2.85
CA GLY A 478 29.20 12.29 3.41
C GLY A 478 29.36 11.10 2.45
N SER A 479 29.33 9.90 3.01
CA SER A 479 29.19 8.60 2.33
C SER A 479 27.98 7.86 2.90
N ILE A 480 27.39 6.94 2.14
CA ILE A 480 26.10 6.29 2.47
C ILE A 480 26.34 5.01 3.29
N PRO A 481 25.80 4.89 4.52
CA PRO A 481 25.74 3.60 5.23
C PRO A 481 24.57 2.76 4.72
N VAL A 482 24.81 1.48 4.44
CA VAL A 482 23.83 0.53 3.90
C VAL A 482 23.51 -0.55 4.94
N LEU A 483 22.23 -0.88 5.12
CA LEU A 483 21.70 -2.09 5.78
C LEU A 483 22.30 -2.49 7.15
N GLY A 484 22.00 -1.71 8.20
CA GLY A 484 22.13 -2.16 9.59
C GLY A 484 21.07 -3.21 9.96
N GLY A 485 21.23 -4.46 9.50
CA GLY A 485 20.24 -5.53 9.75
C GLY A 485 20.68 -6.97 9.37
N ILE A 486 21.94 -7.17 9.00
CA ILE A 486 22.51 -8.50 8.67
C ILE A 486 23.49 -8.90 9.78
N SER A 487 23.37 -10.13 10.28
CA SER A 487 24.32 -10.68 11.25
C SER A 487 25.63 -11.05 10.55
N GLU A 488 26.65 -10.18 10.62
CA GLU A 488 27.99 -10.53 10.18
C GLU A 488 28.57 -11.68 11.00
N ARG A 489 28.68 -12.87 10.40
CA ARG A 489 29.61 -13.90 10.86
C ARG A 489 30.89 -13.79 10.03
N GLY A 490 31.84 -13.00 10.52
CA GLY A 490 33.18 -12.93 9.95
C GLY A 490 33.81 -14.34 9.85
N PRO A 491 34.51 -14.67 8.75
CA PRO A 491 35.14 -15.98 8.59
C PRO A 491 36.25 -16.17 9.64
N ARG A 492 36.30 -17.35 10.26
CA ARG A 492 37.43 -17.71 11.14
C ARG A 492 38.71 -17.78 10.31
N VAL A 493 39.74 -17.09 10.78
CA VAL A 493 41.09 -17.17 10.22
C VAL A 493 41.59 -18.62 10.29
N MET A 494 41.96 -19.18 9.14
CA MET A 494 42.85 -20.33 9.05
C MET A 494 44.14 -19.87 8.36
N LEU A 495 45.27 -20.25 8.94
CA LEU A 495 46.59 -19.74 8.55
C LEU A 495 47.02 -20.31 7.18
N LEU A 496 47.42 -19.43 6.27
CA LEU A 496 48.23 -19.79 5.10
C LEU A 496 49.56 -19.03 5.14
N ARG A 497 50.64 -19.74 4.82
CA ARG A 497 52.03 -19.31 4.94
C ARG A 497 52.75 -19.65 3.64
N GLY A 498 53.36 -18.65 2.98
CA GLY A 498 54.28 -18.88 1.86
C GLY A 498 53.85 -18.29 0.51
N ASN A 499 54.37 -17.10 0.23
CA ASN A 499 54.94 -16.61 -1.03
C ASN A 499 54.62 -17.38 -2.35
N ALA A 500 54.06 -16.67 -3.35
CA ALA A 500 54.83 -16.21 -4.52
C ALA A 500 53.97 -15.37 -5.49
N THR A 501 54.63 -14.59 -6.34
CA THR A 501 54.10 -13.72 -7.41
C THR A 501 55.05 -13.81 -8.63
N PRO A 502 54.73 -13.23 -9.82
CA PRO A 502 53.46 -13.12 -10.54
C PRO A 502 53.64 -13.53 -12.04
N THR A 503 52.92 -12.89 -12.97
CA THR A 503 53.02 -12.94 -14.45
C THR A 503 52.38 -14.16 -15.13
N SER A 504 51.92 -14.12 -16.39
CA SER A 504 51.87 -13.04 -17.40
C SER A 504 50.52 -12.95 -18.14
N ALA A 505 50.36 -11.95 -19.02
CA ALA A 505 49.10 -11.56 -19.65
C ALA A 505 48.70 -12.33 -20.94
N SER A 506 47.50 -11.97 -21.45
CA SER A 506 47.03 -11.94 -22.85
C SER A 506 46.29 -13.15 -23.46
N SER A 507 45.04 -12.85 -23.91
CA SER A 507 44.32 -13.30 -25.13
C SER A 507 44.43 -14.78 -25.59
N PHE A 508 43.31 -15.48 -25.87
CA PHE A 508 42.50 -15.21 -27.07
C PHE A 508 41.02 -15.68 -27.00
N ARG A 509 40.26 -15.34 -28.06
CA ARG A 509 38.83 -15.62 -28.28
C ARG A 509 38.56 -17.00 -28.92
N LEU A 510 37.43 -17.62 -28.53
CA LEU A 510 36.43 -18.35 -29.34
C LEU A 510 36.84 -19.49 -30.32
N LEU A 511 35.81 -20.22 -30.76
CA LEU A 511 35.80 -21.38 -31.68
C LEU A 511 36.23 -22.72 -31.01
N GLU A 512 35.53 -23.84 -31.21
CA GLU A 512 34.18 -24.04 -31.76
C GLU A 512 33.57 -25.36 -31.22
N PHE A 513 32.27 -25.59 -31.43
CA PHE A 513 31.58 -26.82 -30.98
C PHE A 513 31.53 -27.87 -32.09
N ARG A 514 32.09 -29.06 -31.85
CA ARG A 514 31.63 -30.33 -32.40
C ARG A 514 32.35 -31.53 -31.76
N ASP A 515 31.60 -32.53 -31.34
CA ASP A 515 31.42 -33.73 -32.17
C ASP A 515 30.12 -34.46 -31.79
N ASP A 516 29.62 -35.26 -32.74
CA ASP A 516 28.40 -36.09 -32.66
C ASP A 516 28.72 -37.56 -32.35
N GLN A 517 27.69 -38.43 -32.35
CA GLN A 517 27.72 -39.90 -32.18
C GLN A 517 27.85 -40.36 -30.69
N SER A 518 26.82 -40.95 -30.06
CA SER A 518 26.20 -42.29 -30.30
C SER A 518 27.17 -43.44 -29.90
N GLU A 519 26.76 -44.51 -29.20
CA GLU A 519 25.53 -45.34 -29.30
C GLU A 519 25.13 -46.04 -27.96
N GLN A 520 24.00 -46.77 -27.97
CA GLN A 520 23.64 -47.99 -27.18
C GLN A 520 23.98 -48.03 -25.66
N ASN A 521 23.04 -48.11 -24.71
CA ASN A 521 21.67 -48.66 -24.70
C ASN A 521 20.74 -47.87 -23.77
#